data_AF-A0A7W7Z1H0-F1
#
_entry.id   AF-A0A7W7Z1H0-F1
#
_cell.length_a   1.000
_cell.length_b   1.000
_cell.length_c   1.000
_cell.angle_alpha   90.00
_cell.angle_beta   90.00
_cell.angle_gamma   90.00
#
_symmetry.space_group_name_H-M   'P 1'
#
loop_
_entity.id
_entity.type
_entity.pdbx_description
1 polymer ?
#
loop_
_entity_poly.entity_id
_entity_poly.type
_entity_poly.pdbx_seq_one_letter_code
_entity_poly.pdbx_strand_id
1 'polypeptide(L)' 'MGNIGAHVFIDGGTIISSPITAEIGLFQYFVNVVEEDGCEIGMWCGSSYQQAVVEAEIIAEEWGELPVHDRIGRTDLLQ' A
#
# COMPACT_ATOMS: atom_id res chain seq x y z
N MET A 1 -2.29 14.21 16.37
CA MET A 1 -3.04 15.01 15.38
C MET A 1 -3.22 14.08 14.20
N GLY A 2 -4.44 13.54 14.00
CA GLY A 2 -4.68 12.67 12.85
C GLY A 2 -4.64 13.50 11.58
N ASN A 3 -3.98 12.99 10.52
CA ASN A 3 -4.03 13.60 9.20
C ASN A 3 -5.43 13.35 8.62
N ILE A 4 -6.35 14.26 8.91
CA ILE A 4 -7.74 14.23 8.42
C ILE A 4 -7.66 14.38 6.90
N GLY A 5 -7.70 13.26 6.17
CA GLY A 5 -7.63 13.24 4.71
C GLY A 5 -6.65 12.25 4.09
N ALA A 6 -5.75 11.65 4.88
CA ALA A 6 -4.85 10.61 4.35
C ALA A 6 -5.56 9.26 4.21
N HIS A 7 -5.10 8.46 3.25
CA HIS A 7 -5.61 7.13 2.93
C HIS A 7 -4.49 6.13 2.81
N VAL A 8 -4.73 4.90 3.26
CA VAL A 8 -3.79 3.78 3.10
C VAL A 8 -4.27 2.91 1.95
N PHE A 9 -3.38 2.59 1.02
CA PHE A 9 -3.67 1.78 -0.17
C PHE A 9 -2.80 0.54 -0.18
N ILE A 10 -3.42 -0.62 -0.36
CA ILE A 10 -2.72 -1.88 -0.64
C ILE A 10 -2.73 -2.10 -2.15
N ASP A 11 -1.54 -2.13 -2.74
CA ASP A 11 -1.30 -2.31 -4.18
C ASP A 11 -0.38 -3.51 -4.42
N GLY A 12 -0.36 -4.03 -5.65
CA GLY A 12 0.49 -5.16 -6.02
C GLY A 12 1.07 -4.98 -7.42
N GLY A 13 2.32 -5.37 -7.62
CA GLY A 13 2.98 -5.16 -8.89
C GLY A 13 4.34 -5.83 -9.00
N THR A 14 4.83 -5.91 -10.23
CA THR A 14 6.18 -6.39 -10.52
C THR A 14 7.15 -5.23 -10.50
N ILE A 15 8.26 -5.37 -9.76
CA ILE A 15 9.33 -4.39 -9.73
C ILE A 15 10.00 -4.33 -11.11
N ILE A 16 9.86 -3.20 -11.79
CA ILE A 16 10.50 -2.94 -13.09
C ILE A 16 11.78 -2.12 -12.98
N SER A 17 11.99 -1.46 -11.83
CA SER A 17 13.16 -0.65 -11.53
C SER A 17 13.33 -0.60 -10.01
N SER A 18 14.52 -0.91 -9.52
CA SER A 18 14.92 -0.77 -8.12
C SER A 18 16.40 -0.38 -8.06
N PRO A 19 16.83 0.42 -7.07
CA PRO A 19 18.26 0.59 -6.78
C PRO A 19 18.94 -0.74 -6.39
N ILE A 20 18.16 -1.76 -6.00
CA ILE A 20 18.60 -3.12 -5.72
C ILE A 20 18.21 -4.00 -6.90
N THR A 21 19.16 -4.23 -7.82
CA THR A 21 18.92 -4.98 -9.07
C THR A 21 18.33 -6.38 -8.84
N ALA A 22 18.62 -7.01 -7.70
CA ALA A 22 18.10 -8.33 -7.35
C ALA A 22 16.56 -8.38 -7.18
N GLU A 23 15.92 -7.23 -6.98
CA GLU A 23 14.47 -7.14 -6.82
C GLU A 23 13.73 -7.03 -8.15
N ILE A 24 14.42 -6.68 -9.24
CA ILE A 24 13.81 -6.50 -10.56
C ILE A 24 13.22 -7.84 -11.04
N GLY A 25 11.96 -7.79 -11.47
CA GLY A 25 11.20 -8.96 -11.92
C GLY A 25 10.45 -9.68 -10.80
N LEU A 26 10.62 -9.29 -9.53
CA LEU A 26 9.86 -9.84 -8.42
C LEU A 26 8.49 -9.17 -8.33
N PHE A 27 7.44 -9.97 -8.09
CA PHE A 27 6.14 -9.47 -7.69
C PHE A 27 6.17 -9.15 -6.19
N GLN A 28 5.72 -7.96 -5.83
CA GLN A 28 5.62 -7.50 -4.46
C GLN A 28 4.27 -6.82 -4.21
N TYR A 29 3.95 -6.73 -2.94
CA TYR A 29 2.84 -5.98 -2.38
C TYR A 29 3.38 -4.68 -1.82
N PHE A 30 2.60 -3.62 -1.97
CA PHE A 30 2.95 -2.27 -1.55
C PHE A 30 1.84 -1.73 -0.66
N VAL A 31 2.21 -1.00 0.37
CA VAL A 31 1.28 -0.24 1.22
C VAL A 31 1.68 1.22 1.13
N ASN A 32 0.84 2.02 0.48
CA ASN A 32 1.08 3.44 0.25
C ASN A 32 0.17 4.29 1.13
N VAL A 33 0.72 5.33 1.76
CA VAL A 33 -0.05 6.36 2.46
C VAL A 33 -0.09 7.58 1.56
N VAL A 34 -1.30 8.01 1.20
CA VAL A 34 -1.54 9.08 0.23
C VAL A 34 -2.45 10.14 0.84
N GLU A 35 -2.06 11.41 0.77
CA GLU A 35 -2.87 12.56 1.21
C GLU A 35 -3.98 12.91 0.20
N GLU A 36 -4.90 13.81 0.57
CA GLU A 36 -6.02 14.21 -0.29
C GLU A 36 -5.58 14.83 -1.63
N ASP A 37 -4.41 15.46 -1.67
CA ASP A 37 -3.84 16.07 -2.87
C ASP A 37 -3.14 15.04 -3.78
N GLY A 38 -3.11 13.76 -3.38
CA GLY A 38 -2.45 12.68 -4.08
C GLY A 38 -0.95 12.55 -3.77
N CYS A 39 -0.43 13.32 -2.80
CA CYS A 39 0.95 13.19 -2.36
C CYS A 39 1.15 11.88 -1.59
N GLU A 40 2.11 11.06 -2.04
CA GLU A 40 2.53 9.86 -1.33
C GLU A 40 3.51 10.24 -0.23
N ILE A 41 3.17 9.93 1.02
CA ILE A 41 3.93 10.32 2.20
C ILE A 41 4.57 9.13 2.92
N GLY A 42 4.30 7.91 2.46
CA GLY A 42 4.91 6.70 2.97
C GLY A 42 4.64 5.50 2.06
N MET A 43 5.61 4.60 1.96
CA MET A 43 5.50 3.35 1.22
C MET A 43 6.22 2.24 1.97
N TRP A 44 5.53 1.12 2.14
CA TRP A 44 6.09 -0.16 2.57
C TRP A 44 6.00 -1.17 1.42
N CYS A 45 6.93 -2.12 1.36
CA CYS A 45 6.89 -3.22 0.38
C CYS A 45 7.18 -4.58 1.03
N GLY A 46 6.56 -5.64 0.51
CA GLY A 46 6.74 -7.00 0.98
C GLY A 46 6.29 -8.06 -0.01
N SER A 47 6.53 -9.33 0.32
CA SER A 47 6.32 -10.45 -0.62
C SER A 47 4.99 -11.18 -0.46
N SER A 48 4.16 -10.78 0.51
CA SER A 48 2.89 -11.45 0.83
C SER A 48 1.76 -10.45 1.03
N TYR A 49 0.59 -10.80 0.49
CA TYR A 49 -0.65 -10.06 0.69
C TYR A 49 -1.00 -9.94 2.18
N GLN A 50 -0.88 -11.01 2.94
CA GLN A 50 -1.20 -11.03 4.37
C GLN A 50 -0.33 -10.06 5.16
N GLN A 51 0.96 -9.95 4.79
CA GLN A 51 1.84 -8.95 5.40
C GLN A 51 1.40 -7.53 5.06
N ALA A 52 1.02 -7.28 3.80
CA ALA A 52 0.54 -5.97 3.38
C ALA A 52 -0.76 -5.55 4.08
N VAL A 53 -1.69 -6.48 4.31
CA VAL A 53 -2.91 -6.22 5.10
C VAL A 53 -2.57 -5.83 6.53
N VAL A 54 -1.73 -6.64 7.20
CA VAL A 54 -1.32 -6.36 8.59
C VAL A 54 -0.61 -5.00 8.69
N GLU A 55 0.30 -4.71 7.77
CA GLU A 55 1.02 -3.44 7.74
C GLU A 55 0.09 -2.26 7.51
N ALA A 56 -0.86 -2.38 6.57
CA ALA A 56 -1.83 -1.33 6.30
C ALA A 56 -2.72 -1.02 7.50
N GLU A 57 -3.14 -2.05 8.25
CA GLU A 57 -3.91 -1.89 9.49
C GLU A 57 -3.10 -1.19 10.58
N ILE A 58 -1.82 -1.57 10.77
CA ILE A 58 -0.91 -0.92 11.73
C ILE A 58 -0.75 0.56 11.39
N ILE A 59 -0.42 0.88 10.12
CA ILE A 59 -0.24 2.26 9.67
C ILE A 59 -1.53 3.06 9.86
N ALA A 60 -2.68 2.49 9.50
CA ALA A 60 -3.96 3.15 9.67
C ALA A 60 -4.24 3.50 11.13
N GLU A 61 -3.96 2.58 12.07
CA GLU A 61 -4.14 2.81 13.50
C GLU A 61 -3.18 3.89 14.02
N GLU A 62 -1.89 3.79 13.71
CA GLU A 62 -0.86 4.72 14.18
C GLU A 62 -1.09 6.16 13.70
N TRP A 63 -1.71 6.33 12.53
CA TRP A 63 -1.91 7.64 11.89
C TRP A 63 -3.30 8.26 12.15
N GLY A 64 -4.09 7.64 13.03
CA GLY A 64 -5.37 8.18 13.50
C GLY A 64 -6.58 7.60 12.78
N GLU A 65 -6.62 6.27 12.63
CA GLU A 65 -7.71 5.49 12.03
C GLU A 65 -7.97 5.87 10.56
N LEU A 66 -6.92 5.87 9.75
CA LEU A 66 -7.04 6.19 8.32
C LEU A 66 -7.85 5.11 7.56
N PRO A 67 -8.61 5.47 6.52
CA PRO A 67 -9.29 4.49 5.68
C PRO A 67 -8.28 3.65 4.88
N VAL A 68 -8.43 2.32 4.94
CA VAL A 68 -7.65 1.35 4.16
C VAL A 68 -8.41 0.93 2.91
N HIS A 69 -7.74 0.96 1.76
CA HIS A 69 -8.27 0.57 0.46
C HIS A 69 -7.42 -0.53 -0.15
N ASP A 70 -7.97 -1.74 -0.24
CA ASP A 70 -7.34 -2.82 -0.99
C ASP A 70 -7.70 -2.72 -2.48
N ARG A 71 -6.69 -2.45 -3.31
CA ARG A 71 -6.80 -2.35 -4.77
C ARG A 71 -6.39 -3.64 -5.48
N ILE A 72 -5.84 -4.61 -4.76
CA ILE A 72 -5.50 -5.93 -5.29
C ILE A 72 -6.76 -6.80 -5.35
N GLY A 73 -7.57 -6.77 -4.28
CA GLY A 73 -8.72 -7.66 -4.06
C GLY A 73 -10.06 -7.27 -4.69
N ARG A 74 -10.13 -6.31 -5.64
CA ARG A 74 -11.41 -5.90 -6.26
C ARG A 74 -11.48 -5.97 -7.79
N THR A 75 -10.58 -6.67 -8.46
CA THR A 75 -10.69 -6.87 -9.91
C THR A 75 -11.69 -8.00 -10.29
N ASP A 76 -12.23 -8.72 -9.30
CA ASP A 76 -13.10 -9.88 -9.54
C ASP A 76 -14.61 -9.60 -9.41
N LEU A 77 -15.02 -8.35 -9.09
CA LEU A 77 -16.43 -7.97 -8.88
C LEU A 77 -17.02 -7.00 -9.92
N LEU A 78 -16.40 -6.93 -11.11
CA LEU A 78 -17.03 -6.35 -12.30
C LEU A 78 -17.18 -7.43 -13.38
N GLN A 79 -18.09 -8.38 -13.12
CA GLN A 79 -18.80 -9.15 -14.14
C GLN A 79 -20.28 -8.81 -14.08
#